data_AF-A0A495ZRG6-F1
#
_entry.id   AF-A0A495ZRG6-F1
#
_cell.length_a   1.000
_cell.length_b   1.000
_cell.length_c   1.000
_cell.angle_alpha   90.00
_cell.angle_beta   90.00
_cell.angle_gamma   90.00
#
_symmetry.space_group_name_H-M   'P 1'
#
loop_
_entity.id
_entity.type
_entity.pdbx_description
1 polymer ?
#
loop_
_entity_poly.entity_id
_entity_poly.type
_entity_poly.pdbx_seq_one_letter_code
_entity_poly.pdbx_strand_id
1 'polypeptide(L)'
;MLDKKIVDTVKKLQIASRNIPKIWDGRNSIIEMKEAGSKQWRQMEWMGFYFEFLCQKNFANIIDMPGKKYGNTEFDAFSSISWDFKAHAANTTNHTVITNDAEAIVNTINDHGYYGVILAIGEVEYNDEERTFKK
;
A
#
# COMPACT_ATOMS: atom_id res chain seq x y z
N MET A 1 13.49 15.47 -16.86
CA MET A 1 14.35 14.75 -15.90
C MET A 1 13.60 14.68 -14.59
N LEU A 2 13.53 13.52 -13.93
CA LEU A 2 12.78 13.39 -12.67
C LEU A 2 13.38 14.33 -11.61
N ASP A 3 12.54 14.98 -10.80
CA ASP A 3 13.00 15.86 -9.73
C ASP A 3 13.91 15.07 -8.75
N LYS A 4 15.08 15.64 -8.41
CA LYS A 4 16.05 15.02 -7.51
C LYS A 4 15.42 14.64 -6.17
N LYS A 5 14.53 15.47 -5.64
CA LYS A 5 13.83 15.19 -4.37
C LYS A 5 12.94 13.95 -4.48
N ILE A 6 12.26 13.75 -5.61
CA ILE A 6 11.45 12.54 -5.86
C ILE A 6 12.37 11.31 -5.91
N VAL A 7 13.49 11.39 -6.64
CA VAL A 7 14.46 10.28 -6.73
C VAL A 7 15.02 9.91 -5.36
N ASP A 8 15.35 10.90 -4.54
CA ASP A 8 15.86 10.68 -3.18
C ASP A 8 14.79 10.07 -2.26
N THR A 9 13.53 10.50 -2.37
CA THR A 9 12.40 9.88 -1.65
C THR A 9 12.23 8.42 -2.05
N VAL A 10 12.25 8.10 -3.35
CA VAL A 10 12.14 6.72 -3.86
C VAL A 10 13.25 5.83 -3.30
N LYS A 11 14.50 6.31 -3.26
CA LYS A 11 15.62 5.56 -2.68
C LYS A 11 15.43 5.26 -1.19
N LYS A 12 14.93 6.24 -0.42
CA LYS A 12 14.64 6.05 1.01
C LYS A 12 13.54 5.01 1.21
N LEU A 13 12.46 5.10 0.44
CA LEU A 13 11.35 4.13 0.47
C LEU A 13 11.82 2.72 0.09
N GLN A 14 12.68 2.58 -0.92
CA GLN A 14 13.26 1.30 -1.31
C GLN A 14 14.14 0.68 -0.21
N ILE A 15 14.88 1.49 0.54
CA ILE A 15 15.67 0.99 1.67
C ILE A 15 14.75 0.56 2.81
N ALA A 16 13.76 1.39 3.16
CA ALA A 16 12.81 1.11 4.22
C ALA A 16 11.93 -0.12 3.93
N SER A 17 11.58 -0.36 2.66
CA SER A 17 10.74 -1.50 2.27
C SER A 17 11.42 -2.85 2.50
N ARG A 18 12.74 -2.88 2.69
CA ARG A 18 13.48 -4.11 3.05
C ARG A 18 13.11 -4.64 4.43
N ASN A 19 12.56 -3.80 5.30
CA ASN A 19 12.10 -4.17 6.63
C ASN A 19 10.66 -4.72 6.63
N ILE A 20 9.95 -4.64 5.50
CA ILE A 20 8.61 -5.21 5.36
C ILE A 20 8.73 -6.74 5.31
N PRO A 21 7.95 -7.49 6.13
CA PRO A 21 7.97 -8.95 6.10
C PRO A 21 7.58 -9.46 4.71
N LYS A 22 8.23 -10.52 4.24
CA LYS A 22 7.98 -11.10 2.91
C LYS A 22 6.84 -12.11 2.87
N ILE A 23 6.45 -12.64 4.03
CA ILE A 23 5.39 -13.65 4.18
C ILE A 23 4.30 -13.03 5.03
N TRP A 24 3.08 -12.96 4.50
CA TRP A 24 1.92 -12.40 5.18
C TRP A 24 0.91 -13.52 5.45
N ASP A 25 0.89 -14.01 6.69
CA ASP A 25 -0.17 -14.91 7.14
C ASP A 25 -1.41 -14.11 7.54
N GLY A 26 -2.56 -14.40 6.94
CA GLY A 26 -3.77 -13.59 7.13
C GLY A 26 -4.23 -13.49 8.59
N ARG A 27 -4.10 -14.56 9.39
CA ARG A 27 -4.50 -14.54 10.80
C ARG A 27 -3.54 -13.65 11.60
N ASN A 28 -2.24 -13.85 11.42
CA ASN A 28 -1.22 -13.09 12.14
C ASN A 28 -1.27 -11.61 11.76
N SER A 29 -1.46 -11.28 10.48
CA SER A 29 -1.63 -9.91 9.99
C SER A 29 -2.81 -9.19 10.63
N ILE A 30 -3.97 -9.87 10.73
CA ILE A 30 -5.17 -9.31 11.38
C ILE A 30 -4.93 -9.07 12.88
N ILE A 31 -4.29 -10.03 13.57
CA ILE A 31 -3.97 -9.89 15.00
C ILE A 31 -3.00 -8.72 15.21
N GLU A 32 -1.94 -8.62 14.41
CA GLU A 32 -0.96 -7.54 14.50
C GLU A 32 -1.61 -6.16 14.30
N MET A 33 -2.47 -6.02 13.28
CA MET A 33 -3.20 -4.76 13.04
C MET A 33 -4.15 -4.42 14.21
N LYS A 34 -4.84 -5.43 14.76
CA LYS A 34 -5.76 -5.25 15.88
C LYS A 34 -5.02 -4.81 17.15
N GLU A 35 -3.92 -5.47 17.49
CA GLU A 35 -3.11 -5.17 18.66
C GLU A 35 -2.45 -3.79 18.56
N ALA A 36 -2.08 -3.37 17.34
CA ALA A 36 -1.57 -2.03 17.08
C ALA A 36 -2.67 -0.94 16.99
N GLY A 37 -3.94 -1.29 17.16
CA GLY A 37 -5.05 -0.33 17.17
C GLY A 37 -5.47 0.20 15.79
N SER A 38 -5.11 -0.47 14.70
CA SER A 38 -5.61 -0.13 13.36
C SER A 38 -7.13 -0.16 13.33
N LYS A 39 -7.79 0.69 12.55
CA LYS A 39 -9.25 0.66 12.40
C LYS A 39 -9.71 -0.34 11.32
N GLN A 40 -8.79 -0.78 10.47
CA GLN A 40 -9.09 -1.55 9.27
C GLN A 40 -8.95 -3.07 9.42
N TRP A 41 -8.51 -3.57 10.59
CA TRP A 41 -8.24 -5.01 10.79
C TRP A 41 -9.46 -5.93 10.59
N ARG A 42 -10.68 -5.39 10.59
CA ARG A 42 -11.94 -6.14 10.42
C ARG A 42 -12.39 -6.26 8.96
N GLN A 43 -11.72 -5.59 8.02
CA GLN A 43 -12.14 -5.55 6.62
C GLN A 43 -11.74 -6.84 5.89
N MET A 44 -12.54 -7.24 4.89
CA MET A 44 -12.23 -8.44 4.09
C MET A 44 -11.00 -8.24 3.20
N GLU A 45 -10.74 -7.00 2.75
CA GLU A 45 -9.57 -6.62 1.96
C GLU A 45 -8.31 -6.48 2.84
N TRP A 46 -8.15 -7.42 3.79
CA TRP A 46 -7.13 -7.37 4.84
C TRP A 46 -5.71 -7.23 4.29
N MET A 47 -5.42 -7.82 3.12
CA MET A 47 -4.09 -7.77 2.50
C MET A 47 -3.71 -6.34 2.11
N GLY A 48 -4.66 -5.57 1.55
CA GLY A 48 -4.45 -4.17 1.21
C GLY A 48 -4.24 -3.31 2.45
N PHE A 49 -5.10 -3.47 3.45
CA PHE A 49 -5.00 -2.74 4.71
C PHE A 49 -3.75 -3.12 5.53
N TYR A 50 -3.32 -4.38 5.48
CA TYR A 50 -2.09 -4.81 6.13
C TYR A 50 -0.87 -4.21 5.44
N PHE A 51 -0.87 -4.12 4.10
CA PHE A 51 0.20 -3.44 3.39
C PHE A 51 0.26 -1.95 3.74
N GLU A 52 -0.88 -1.25 3.76
CA GLU A 52 -0.97 0.15 4.20
C GLU A 52 -0.41 0.33 5.63
N PHE A 53 -0.79 -0.56 6.55
CA PHE A 53 -0.29 -0.58 7.92
C PHE A 53 1.24 -0.80 8.01
N LEU A 54 1.79 -1.69 7.17
CA LEU A 54 3.24 -1.90 7.09
C LEU A 54 3.95 -0.67 6.51
N CYS A 55 3.36 0.00 5.52
CA CYS A 55 3.85 1.27 5.00
C CYS A 55 3.86 2.36 6.09
N GLN A 56 2.78 2.48 6.87
CA GLN A 56 2.70 3.42 8.00
C GLN A 56 3.84 3.20 9.01
N LYS A 57 4.14 1.95 9.35
CA LYS A 57 5.25 1.61 10.25
C LYS A 57 6.64 1.90 9.66
N ASN A 58 6.87 1.48 8.42
CA ASN A 58 8.22 1.46 7.84
C ASN A 58 8.60 2.76 7.12
N PHE A 59 7.61 3.51 6.62
CA PHE A 59 7.82 4.75 5.89
C PHE A 59 7.60 6.00 6.75
N ALA A 60 7.37 5.81 8.06
CA ALA A 60 7.34 6.89 9.04
C ALA A 60 8.60 7.77 8.90
N ASN A 61 8.39 9.08 8.81
CA ASN A 61 9.42 10.11 8.60
C ASN A 61 10.05 10.17 7.19
N ILE A 62 9.56 9.39 6.21
CA ILE A 62 9.97 9.48 4.80
C ILE A 62 8.90 10.18 3.97
N ILE A 63 7.64 9.81 4.20
CA ILE A 63 6.44 10.37 3.57
C ILE A 63 5.36 10.58 4.63
N ASP A 64 4.53 11.60 4.44
CA ASP A 64 3.43 11.95 5.34
C ASP A 64 2.21 11.10 5.03
N MET A 65 1.50 10.63 6.06
CA MET A 65 0.30 9.80 5.97
C MET A 65 -0.76 10.32 6.97
N PRO A 66 -2.02 10.58 6.56
CA PRO A 66 -2.56 10.40 5.20
C PRO A 66 -2.02 11.44 4.21
N GLY A 67 -2.18 11.16 2.92
CA GLY A 67 -1.77 12.05 1.84
C GLY A 67 -2.76 13.19 1.58
N LYS A 68 -2.64 13.80 0.39
CA LYS A 68 -3.55 14.86 -0.05
C LYS A 68 -4.92 14.30 -0.42
N LYS A 69 -5.94 15.15 -0.32
CA LYS A 69 -7.32 14.84 -0.69
C LYS A 69 -7.80 15.72 -1.84
N TYR A 70 -8.41 15.11 -2.84
CA TYR A 70 -9.07 15.76 -3.97
C TYR A 70 -10.51 15.28 -4.04
N GLY A 71 -11.46 16.19 -3.78
CA GLY A 71 -12.87 15.81 -3.66
C GLY A 71 -13.08 14.75 -2.56
N ASN A 72 -13.56 13.58 -2.94
CA ASN A 72 -13.78 12.45 -2.03
C ASN A 72 -12.59 11.47 -1.96
N THR A 73 -11.56 11.65 -2.79
CA THR A 73 -10.42 10.75 -2.90
C THR A 73 -9.25 11.25 -2.05
N GLU A 74 -8.84 10.46 -1.06
CA GLU A 74 -7.65 10.71 -0.23
C GLU A 74 -6.55 9.73 -0.64
N PHE A 75 -5.37 10.24 -0.99
CA PHE A 75 -4.21 9.41 -1.28
C PHE A 75 -3.61 8.87 0.01
N ASP A 76 -3.02 7.67 -0.03
CA ASP A 76 -2.47 7.03 1.17
C ASP A 76 -1.34 7.85 1.81
N ALA A 77 -0.50 8.46 0.99
CA ALA A 77 0.62 9.27 1.47
C ALA A 77 0.97 10.46 0.57
N PHE A 78 1.73 11.40 1.12
CA PHE A 78 2.22 12.56 0.40
C PHE A 78 3.68 12.88 0.76
N SER A 79 4.43 13.40 -0.21
CA SER A 79 5.74 14.02 -0.01
C SER A 79 5.89 15.13 -1.04
N SER A 80 6.87 15.08 -1.96
CA SER A 80 6.83 15.96 -3.13
C SER A 80 5.66 15.67 -4.07
N ILE A 81 5.10 14.46 -4.01
CA ILE A 81 4.02 13.95 -4.85
C ILE A 81 3.06 13.09 -4.03
N SER A 82 1.85 12.85 -4.53
CA SER A 82 0.94 11.86 -3.95
C SER A 82 1.41 10.42 -4.23
N TRP A 83 1.25 9.56 -3.23
CA TRP A 83 1.53 8.13 -3.30
C TRP A 83 0.29 7.32 -2.96
N ASP A 84 0.07 6.26 -3.73
CA ASP A 84 -0.99 5.28 -3.53
C ASP A 84 -0.37 3.90 -3.32
N PHE A 85 -0.86 3.19 -2.31
CA PHE A 85 -0.41 1.87 -1.92
C PHE A 85 -1.39 0.84 -2.44
N LYS A 86 -0.87 -0.18 -3.09
CA LYS A 86 -1.67 -1.28 -3.61
C LYS A 86 -0.98 -2.60 -3.30
N ALA A 87 -1.77 -3.62 -3.00
CA ALA A 87 -1.31 -4.99 -2.86
C ALA A 87 -2.03 -5.86 -3.89
N HIS A 88 -1.30 -6.77 -4.54
CA HIS A 88 -1.83 -7.58 -5.64
C HIS A 88 -1.28 -9.01 -5.59
N ALA A 89 -2.16 -9.98 -5.85
CA ALA A 89 -1.77 -11.38 -5.98
C ALA A 89 -1.09 -11.63 -7.33
N ALA A 90 0.06 -12.29 -7.35
CA ALA A 90 0.80 -12.57 -8.57
C ALA A 90 0.16 -13.69 -9.41
N ASN A 91 -0.41 -14.68 -8.75
CA ASN A 91 -0.98 -15.91 -9.34
C ASN A 91 -2.49 -15.79 -9.62
N THR A 92 -2.92 -14.66 -10.15
CA THR A 92 -4.30 -14.41 -10.60
C THR A 92 -4.39 -14.39 -12.13
N THR A 93 -5.59 -14.55 -12.68
CA THR A 93 -5.84 -14.41 -14.13
C THR A 93 -5.96 -12.96 -14.59
N ASN A 94 -6.21 -12.01 -13.66
CA ASN A 94 -6.33 -10.59 -13.97
C ASN A 94 -5.22 -9.78 -13.30
N HIS A 95 -4.30 -9.25 -14.10
CA HIS A 95 -3.16 -8.45 -13.66
C HIS A 95 -3.43 -6.93 -13.61
N THR A 96 -4.70 -6.54 -13.68
CA THR A 96 -5.09 -5.13 -13.56
C THR A 96 -5.13 -4.74 -12.09
N VAL A 97 -4.43 -3.66 -11.73
CA VAL A 97 -4.49 -3.04 -10.41
C VAL A 97 -5.35 -1.79 -10.50
N ILE A 98 -6.47 -1.80 -9.78
CA ILE A 98 -7.35 -0.62 -9.69
C ILE A 98 -6.67 0.40 -8.77
N THR A 99 -6.50 1.62 -9.28
CA THR A 99 -5.92 2.76 -8.56
C THR A 99 -7.01 3.76 -8.16
N ASN A 100 -6.59 4.88 -7.59
CA ASN A 100 -7.48 6.00 -7.28
C ASN A 100 -8.21 6.56 -8.50
N ASP A 101 -9.24 7.37 -8.20
CA ASP A 101 -10.06 8.08 -9.17
C ASP A 101 -9.22 8.89 -10.18
N ALA A 102 -9.63 8.85 -11.45
CA ALA A 102 -8.88 9.44 -12.55
C ALA A 102 -8.79 10.97 -12.45
N GLU A 103 -9.86 11.64 -11.99
CA GLU A 103 -9.87 13.09 -11.81
C GLU A 103 -8.92 13.50 -10.69
N ALA A 104 -8.94 12.78 -9.56
CA ALA A 104 -8.00 12.98 -8.46
C ALA A 104 -6.53 12.78 -8.88
N ILE A 105 -6.25 11.76 -9.71
CA ILE A 105 -4.90 11.51 -10.26
C ILE A 105 -4.47 12.66 -11.18
N VAL A 106 -5.35 13.11 -12.08
CA VAL A 106 -5.05 14.26 -12.95
C VAL A 106 -4.76 15.51 -12.14
N ASN A 107 -5.55 15.78 -11.08
CA ASN A 107 -5.37 16.95 -10.25
C ASN A 107 -4.04 16.93 -9.48
N THR A 108 -3.64 15.79 -8.88
CA THR A 108 -2.33 15.71 -8.20
C THR A 108 -1.15 15.82 -9.18
N ILE A 109 -1.28 15.29 -10.41
CA ILE A 109 -0.26 15.46 -11.46
C ILE A 109 -0.16 16.93 -11.87
N ASN A 110 -1.28 17.64 -11.98
CA ASN A 110 -1.27 19.07 -12.31
C ASN A 110 -0.59 19.90 -11.20
N ASP A 111 -0.84 19.56 -9.93
CA ASP A 111 -0.29 20.30 -8.79
C ASP A 111 1.18 19.95 -8.47
N HIS A 112 1.59 18.70 -8.73
CA HIS A 112 2.85 18.13 -8.23
C HIS A 112 3.73 17.47 -9.29
N GLY A 113 3.27 17.47 -10.55
CA GLY A 113 3.98 16.95 -11.71
C GLY A 113 3.94 15.44 -11.88
N TYR A 114 3.79 14.67 -10.79
CA TYR A 114 3.76 13.21 -10.84
C TYR A 114 2.79 12.61 -9.82
N TYR A 115 2.41 11.37 -10.10
CA TYR A 115 1.68 10.47 -9.22
C TYR A 115 2.50 9.20 -9.03
N GLY A 116 2.64 8.74 -7.79
CA GLY A 116 3.42 7.56 -7.43
C GLY A 116 2.54 6.40 -6.98
N VAL A 117 2.92 5.18 -7.37
CA VAL A 117 2.31 3.95 -6.87
C VAL A 117 3.38 3.09 -6.21
N ILE A 118 3.11 2.59 -5.01
CA ILE A 118 3.91 1.54 -4.37
C ILE A 118 3.07 0.27 -4.38
N LEU A 119 3.58 -0.75 -5.07
CA LEU A 119 2.88 -2.00 -5.30
C LEU A 119 3.57 -3.16 -4.57
N ALA A 120 2.87 -3.80 -3.66
CA ALA A 120 3.27 -5.10 -3.13
C ALA A 120 2.68 -6.21 -4.00
N ILE A 121 3.54 -7.05 -4.55
CA ILE A 121 3.15 -8.21 -5.36
C ILE A 121 3.68 -9.46 -4.67
N GLY A 122 2.82 -10.46 -4.48
CA GLY A 122 3.19 -11.73 -3.89
C GLY A 122 2.36 -12.89 -4.41
N GLU A 123 2.91 -14.10 -4.39
CA GLU A 123 2.14 -15.32 -4.62
C GLU A 123 1.22 -15.58 -3.42
N VAL A 124 0.01 -16.03 -3.69
CA VAL A 124 -1.02 -16.26 -2.66
C VAL A 124 -1.41 -17.74 -2.64
N GLU A 125 -1.32 -18.33 -1.45
CA GLU A 125 -1.94 -19.63 -1.17
C GLU A 125 -3.34 -19.38 -0.62
N TYR A 126 -4.35 -19.77 -1.39
CA TYR A 126 -5.74 -19.70 -0.96
C TYR A 126 -6.08 -20.94 -0.14
N ASN A 127 -6.93 -20.77 0.88
CA ASN A 127 -7.53 -21.93 1.54
C ASN A 127 -8.28 -22.75 0.49
N ASP A 128 -8.02 -24.06 0.47
CA ASP A 128 -8.88 -25.00 -0.25
C ASP A 128 -10.26 -25.08 0.43
N GLU A 129 -11.27 -25.53 -0.30
CA GLU A 129 -12.63 -25.71 0.24
C GLU A 129 -12.64 -26.68 1.44
N GLU A 130 -11.70 -27.63 1.42
CA GLU A 130 -11.43 -28.62 2.47
C GLU A 130 -10.83 -28.02 3.76
N ARG A 131 -10.42 -26.74 3.75
CA ARG A 131 -9.82 -26.02 4.89
C ARG A 131 -8.62 -26.75 5.50
N THR A 132 -7.81 -27.43 4.69
CA THR A 132 -6.70 -28.31 5.15
C THR A 132 -5.63 -27.58 5.96
N PHE A 133 -5.56 -26.25 5.82
CA PHE A 133 -4.67 -25.36 6.57
C PHE A 133 -5.15 -25.03 8.00
N LYS A 134 -6.39 -25.37 8.36
CA LYS A 134 -6.89 -25.28 9.75
C LYS A 134 -6.55 -26.56 10.50
N LYS A 135 -5.35 -26.63 11.09
CA LYS A 135 -5.03 -27.60 12.16
C LYS A 135 -5.44 -27.07 13.53
#